data_AF-A0A7J7NRN5-F1
#
_entry.id   AF-A0A7J7NRN5-F1
#
_cell.length_a   1.000
_cell.length_b   1.000
_cell.length_c   1.000
_cell.angle_alpha   90.00
_cell.angle_beta   90.00
_cell.angle_gamma   90.00
#
_symmetry.space_group_name_H-M   'P 1'
#
loop_
_entity.id
_entity.type
_entity.pdbx_description
1 polymer ?
#
loop_
_entity_poly.entity_id
_entity_poly.type
_entity_poly.pdbx_seq_one_letter_code
_entity_poly.pdbx_strand_id
1 'polypeptide(L)'
;MVNHFQKGSISSRLGIPMIYGIDAVHGHSNVYKATDPELVKRIGAAAAATAHEVRATGIQYAFEPCIAVCGDPRWGQCYESYSEDHKIVQEMSEIYTRVTGRYTSWFS
;
A
#
# COMPACT_ATOMS: atom_id res chain seq x y z
N MET A 1 1.50 -16.23 -12.00
CA MET A 1 1.29 -15.21 -13.05
C MET A 1 2.49 -14.28 -13.20
N VAL A 2 2.85 -13.49 -12.18
CA VAL A 2 3.96 -12.50 -12.23
C VAL A 2 5.27 -13.10 -12.75
N ASN A 3 5.66 -14.29 -12.27
CA ASN A 3 6.87 -15.00 -12.72
C ASN A 3 6.91 -15.28 -14.23
N HIS A 4 5.76 -15.45 -14.89
CA HIS A 4 5.70 -15.68 -16.32
C HIS A 4 6.03 -14.39 -17.09
N PHE A 5 5.43 -13.27 -16.69
CA PHE A 5 5.72 -11.96 -17.26
C PHE A 5 7.18 -11.55 -17.01
N GLN A 6 7.70 -11.79 -15.80
CA GLN A 6 9.09 -11.53 -15.46
C GLN A 6 10.06 -12.32 -16.35
N LYS A 7 9.78 -13.61 -16.60
CA LYS A 7 10.58 -14.44 -17.53
C LYS A 7 10.55 -13.88 -18.95
N GLY A 8 9.40 -13.36 -19.38
CA GLY A 8 9.28 -12.67 -20.66
C GLY A 8 10.17 -11.43 -20.74
N SER A 9 10.14 -10.56 -19.73
CA SER A 9 10.93 -9.31 -19.74
C SER A 9 12.44 -9.56 -19.80
N ILE A 10 12.94 -10.52 -19.02
CA ILE A 10 14.38 -10.86 -18.98
C ILE A 10 14.85 -11.63 -20.23
N SER A 11 13.93 -12.19 -21.03
CA SER A 11 14.26 -12.81 -22.33
C SER A 11 14.47 -11.79 -23.45
N SER A 12 14.15 -10.51 -23.22
CA SER A 12 14.42 -9.43 -24.18
C SER A 12 15.92 -9.23 -24.42
N ARG A 13 16.29 -8.57 -25.53
CA ARG A 13 17.69 -8.31 -25.91
C ARG A 13 18.54 -7.71 -24.77
N LEU A 14 17.95 -6.88 -23.91
CA LEU A 14 18.64 -6.19 -22.83
C LEU A 14 18.46 -6.85 -21.45
N GLY A 15 17.61 -7.87 -21.34
CA GLY A 15 17.40 -8.59 -20.08
C GLY A 15 16.86 -7.74 -18.92
N ILE A 16 16.17 -6.63 -19.22
CA ILE A 16 15.71 -5.70 -18.18
C ILE A 16 14.49 -6.29 -17.44
N PRO A 17 14.52 -6.41 -16.09
CA PRO A 17 13.38 -6.87 -15.31
C PRO A 17 12.24 -5.84 -15.34
N MET A 18 11.00 -6.31 -15.33
CA MET A 18 9.84 -5.44 -15.23
C MET A 18 9.47 -5.17 -13.76
N ILE A 19 8.83 -4.03 -13.52
CA ILE A 19 8.12 -3.75 -12.29
C ILE A 19 6.66 -4.18 -12.49
N TYR A 20 6.16 -5.01 -11.57
CA TYR A 20 4.76 -5.41 -11.55
C TYR A 20 4.09 -4.72 -10.36
N GLY A 21 3.13 -3.84 -10.68
CA GLY A 21 2.36 -3.06 -9.71
C GLY A 21 0.97 -3.65 -9.49
N ILE A 22 0.45 -3.55 -8.27
CA ILE A 22 -0.95 -3.87 -7.93
C ILE A 22 -1.59 -2.74 -7.13
N ASP A 23 -2.90 -2.58 -7.27
CA ASP A 23 -3.69 -1.83 -6.32
C ASP A 23 -4.05 -2.75 -5.14
N ALA A 24 -3.45 -2.50 -3.97
CA ALA A 24 -3.70 -3.24 -2.74
C ALA A 24 -4.33 -2.35 -1.64
N VAL A 25 -4.92 -1.22 -2.03
CA VAL A 25 -5.38 -0.13 -1.12
C VAL A 25 -6.29 -0.61 0.02
N HIS A 26 -7.00 -1.73 -0.14
CA HIS A 26 -8.02 -2.21 0.81
C HIS A 26 -7.74 -3.58 1.46
N GLY A 27 -6.52 -3.82 1.94
CA GLY A 27 -6.31 -4.85 2.97
C GLY A 27 -7.18 -4.55 4.22
N HIS A 28 -8.31 -5.26 4.37
CA HIS A 28 -9.35 -5.22 5.43
C HIS A 28 -9.39 -3.97 6.34
N SER A 29 -9.54 -2.76 5.78
CA SER A 29 -9.53 -1.52 6.57
C SER A 29 -10.67 -0.57 6.18
N ASN A 30 -11.91 -0.95 6.52
CA ASN A 30 -13.07 -0.04 6.49
C ASN A 30 -13.47 0.33 7.92
N VAL A 31 -12.79 1.30 8.57
CA VAL A 31 -13.11 1.65 9.97
C VAL A 31 -13.38 3.14 10.16
N TYR A 32 -14.59 3.43 10.64
CA TYR A 32 -15.09 4.73 11.06
C TYR A 32 -14.48 5.12 12.44
N LYS A 33 -14.01 6.38 12.57
CA LYS A 33 -13.31 7.02 13.73
C LYS A 33 -11.77 6.84 13.80
N ALA A 34 -11.05 7.59 12.96
CA ALA A 34 -9.61 7.54 12.74
C ALA A 34 -8.69 8.16 13.83
N THR A 35 -9.06 8.18 15.11
CA THR A 35 -8.26 8.84 16.18
C THR A 35 -7.91 7.94 17.37
N ASP A 36 -8.10 6.63 17.25
CA ASP A 36 -7.79 5.66 18.32
C ASP A 36 -6.35 5.11 18.17
N PRO A 37 -5.48 5.23 19.19
CA PRO A 37 -4.14 4.61 19.18
C PRO A 37 -4.14 3.10 18.90
N GLU A 38 -5.23 2.40 19.23
CA GLU A 38 -5.37 0.98 18.90
C GLU A 38 -5.67 0.77 17.41
N LEU A 39 -6.40 1.69 16.77
CA LEU A 39 -6.63 1.67 15.33
C LEU A 39 -5.32 1.91 14.56
N VAL A 40 -4.46 2.80 15.03
CA VAL A 40 -3.12 3.04 14.46
C VAL A 40 -2.28 1.75 14.44
N LYS A 41 -2.29 0.98 15.54
CA LYS A 41 -1.59 -0.32 15.59
C LYS A 41 -2.20 -1.33 14.62
N ARG A 42 -3.53 -1.35 14.50
CA ARG A 42 -4.25 -2.24 13.56
C ARG A 42 -3.96 -1.88 12.12
N ILE A 43 -3.89 -0.60 11.76
CA ILE A 43 -3.47 -0.13 10.44
C ILE A 43 -2.04 -0.56 10.13
N GLY A 44 -1.12 -0.38 11.09
CA GLY A 44 0.26 -0.87 10.94
C GLY A 44 0.33 -2.39 10.75
N ALA A 45 -0.44 -3.16 11.52
CA ALA A 45 -0.50 -4.62 11.39
C ALA A 45 -1.10 -5.06 10.04
N ALA A 46 -2.19 -4.42 9.60
CA ALA A 46 -2.81 -4.67 8.30
C ALA A 46 -1.85 -4.35 7.16
N ALA A 47 -1.17 -3.20 7.20
CA ALA A 47 -0.18 -2.82 6.21
C ALA A 47 0.99 -3.82 6.14
N ALA A 48 1.47 -4.31 7.28
CA ALA A 48 2.50 -5.36 7.31
C ALA A 48 2.02 -6.68 6.69
N ALA A 49 0.77 -7.08 7.00
CA ALA A 49 0.17 -8.29 6.46
C ALA A 49 -0.01 -8.19 4.94
N THR A 50 -0.59 -7.09 4.44
CA THR A 50 -0.74 -6.83 3.01
C THR A 50 0.61 -6.85 2.30
N ALA A 51 1.62 -6.14 2.82
CA ALA A 51 2.94 -6.11 2.22
C ALA A 51 3.60 -7.50 2.17
N HIS A 52 3.42 -8.31 3.21
CA HIS A 52 3.91 -9.69 3.25
C HIS A 52 3.20 -10.60 2.24
N GLU A 53 1.88 -10.53 2.15
CA GLU A 53 1.07 -11.32 1.21
C GLU A 53 1.36 -10.93 -0.25
N VAL A 54 1.37 -9.64 -0.56
CA VAL A 54 1.69 -9.11 -1.89
C VAL A 54 3.08 -9.57 -2.32
N ARG A 55 4.09 -9.44 -1.44
CA ARG A 55 5.46 -9.90 -1.74
C ARG A 55 5.53 -11.41 -1.93
N ALA A 56 4.80 -12.20 -1.14
CA ALA A 56 4.74 -13.66 -1.29
C ALA A 56 4.18 -14.09 -2.65
N THR A 57 3.35 -13.27 -3.30
CA THR A 57 2.84 -13.53 -4.67
C THR A 57 3.78 -13.07 -5.79
N GLY A 58 4.94 -12.51 -5.45
CA GLY A 58 5.96 -12.04 -6.38
C GLY A 58 5.75 -10.61 -6.88
N ILE A 59 4.78 -9.88 -6.33
CA ILE A 59 4.50 -8.48 -6.67
C ILE A 59 5.44 -7.58 -5.87
N GLN A 60 6.06 -6.62 -6.54
CA GLN A 60 7.13 -5.80 -5.95
C GLN A 60 6.68 -4.38 -5.61
N TYR A 61 5.54 -3.95 -6.16
CA TYR A 61 5.05 -2.60 -5.98
C TYR A 61 3.54 -2.60 -5.77
N ALA A 62 3.10 -1.87 -4.75
CA ALA A 62 1.70 -1.69 -4.43
C ALA A 62 1.37 -0.19 -4.45
N PHE A 63 0.24 0.18 -5.05
CA PHE A 63 -0.22 1.57 -5.18
C PHE A 63 -0.96 2.03 -3.92
N GLU A 64 -0.26 2.01 -2.78
CA GLU A 64 -0.79 2.34 -1.46
C GLU A 64 0.29 3.06 -0.62
N PRO A 65 -0.11 3.92 0.34
CA PRO A 65 -1.47 4.24 0.75
C PRO A 65 -2.08 5.41 -0.04
N CYS A 66 -3.41 5.55 -0.03
CA CYS A 66 -4.06 6.77 -0.52
C CYS A 66 -3.97 7.88 0.54
N ILE A 67 -3.22 8.94 0.23
CA ILE A 67 -2.97 10.07 1.14
C ILE A 67 -3.80 11.31 0.83
N ALA A 68 -4.91 11.13 0.11
CA ALA A 68 -5.83 12.23 -0.16
C ALA A 68 -6.48 12.72 1.14
N VAL A 69 -6.73 14.02 1.25
CA VAL A 69 -7.54 14.61 2.33
C VAL A 69 -8.95 14.82 1.78
N CYS A 70 -9.92 14.03 2.24
CA CYS A 70 -11.29 14.12 1.75
C CYS A 70 -12.04 15.26 2.45
N GLY A 71 -12.26 16.38 1.76
CA GLY A 71 -13.09 17.48 2.28
C GLY A 71 -14.55 17.49 1.79
N ASP A 72 -14.88 16.67 0.78
CA ASP A 72 -16.23 16.57 0.22
C ASP A 72 -16.60 15.09 0.04
N PRO A 73 -17.52 14.54 0.86
CA PRO A 73 -17.87 13.12 0.82
C PRO A 73 -18.58 12.68 -0.47
N ARG A 74 -18.96 13.62 -1.34
CA ARG A 74 -19.48 13.30 -2.69
C ARG A 74 -18.38 12.85 -3.65
N TRP A 75 -17.11 13.14 -3.32
CA TRP A 75 -16.00 12.63 -4.10
C TRP A 75 -15.87 11.13 -3.90
N GLY A 76 -16.08 10.36 -4.97
CA GLY A 76 -16.21 8.92 -4.92
C GLY A 76 -14.99 8.15 -4.40
N GLN A 77 -13.82 8.78 -4.26
CA GLN A 77 -12.60 8.17 -3.69
C GLN A 77 -12.38 8.54 -2.22
N CYS A 78 -13.30 9.27 -1.59
CA CYS A 78 -13.21 9.61 -0.18
C CYS A 78 -13.14 8.40 0.75
N TYR A 79 -13.64 7.23 0.32
CA TYR A 79 -13.54 5.99 1.09
C TYR A 79 -12.10 5.46 1.20
N GLU A 80 -11.19 5.89 0.32
CA GLU A 80 -9.78 5.50 0.32
C GLU A 80 -8.93 6.43 1.19
N SER A 81 -9.46 7.60 1.56
CA SER A 81 -8.80 8.59 2.41
C SER A 81 -8.86 8.21 3.88
N TYR A 82 -7.80 8.51 4.63
CA TYR A 82 -7.79 8.30 6.08
C TYR A 82 -8.64 9.31 6.86
N SER A 83 -8.79 10.55 6.39
CA SER A 83 -9.48 11.62 7.12
C SER A 83 -9.68 12.88 6.26
N GLU A 84 -10.55 13.77 6.73
CA GLU A 84 -10.65 15.17 6.28
C GLU A 84 -9.60 16.08 6.96
N ASP A 85 -8.98 15.64 8.06
CA ASP A 85 -7.91 16.36 8.75
C ASP A 85 -6.53 15.96 8.20
N HIS A 86 -5.81 16.93 7.64
CA HIS A 86 -4.48 16.73 7.07
C HIS A 86 -3.44 16.19 8.07
N LYS A 87 -3.57 16.49 9.36
CA LYS A 87 -2.63 16.01 10.39
C LYS A 87 -2.79 14.50 10.61
N ILE A 88 -4.03 14.01 10.60
CA ILE A 88 -4.34 12.59 10.72
C ILE A 88 -3.81 11.85 9.48
N VAL A 89 -4.05 12.38 8.28
CA VAL A 89 -3.55 11.78 7.04
C VAL A 89 -2.02 11.69 7.04
N GLN A 90 -1.33 12.73 7.51
CA GLN A 90 0.12 12.72 7.64
C GLN A 90 0.61 11.65 8.61
N GLU A 91 0.05 11.59 9.83
CA GLU A 91 0.45 10.62 10.85
C GLU A 91 0.26 9.18 10.37
N MET A 92 -0.88 8.87 9.75
CA MET A 92 -1.17 7.55 9.21
C MET A 92 -0.22 7.17 8.07
N SER A 93 0.08 8.12 7.18
CA SER A 93 1.04 7.93 6.07
C SER A 93 2.44 7.61 6.57
N GLU A 94 2.92 8.31 7.60
CA GLU A 94 4.24 8.07 8.20
C GLU A 94 4.33 6.68 8.82
N ILE A 95 3.27 6.25 9.50
CA ILE A 95 3.20 4.93 10.15
C ILE A 95 3.16 3.83 9.10
N TYR A 96 2.29 3.98 8.09
CA TYR A 96 2.20 3.07 6.96
C TYR A 96 3.58 2.89 6.30
N THR A 97 4.21 4.01 5.92
CA THR A 97 5.51 4.01 5.23
C THR A 97 6.60 3.35 6.07
N ARG A 98 6.62 3.58 7.39
CA ARG A 98 7.60 2.98 8.29
C ARG A 98 7.47 1.45 8.36
N VAL A 99 6.24 0.95 8.30
CA VAL A 99 5.97 -0.49 8.35
C VAL A 99 6.27 -1.13 7.00
N THR A 100 5.70 -0.62 5.91
CA THR A 100 5.82 -1.22 4.57
C THR A 100 7.20 -1.02 3.96
N GLY A 101 7.90 0.06 4.29
CA GLY A 101 9.29 0.30 3.88
C GLY A 101 10.27 -0.83 4.25
N ARG A 102 9.95 -1.63 5.28
CA ARG A 102 10.72 -2.82 5.66
C ARG A 102 10.51 -4.01 4.72
N TYR A 103 9.41 -4.02 3.98
CA TYR A 103 9.01 -5.09 3.07
C TYR A 103 9.28 -4.74 1.60
N THR A 104 9.55 -3.47 1.28
CA THR A 104 9.82 -2.98 -0.07
C THR A 104 11.31 -2.82 -0.39
N SER A 105 12.23 -3.36 0.42
CA SER A 105 13.67 -3.32 0.08
C SER A 105 13.96 -4.23 -1.11
N TRP A 106 14.34 -3.63 -2.24
CA TRP A 106 14.67 -4.31 -3.50
C TRP A 106 15.93 -5.19 -3.45
N PHE A 107 16.71 -5.07 -2.36
CA PHE A 107 17.95 -5.81 -2.13
C PHE A 107 17.89 -6.48 -0.75
N SER A 108 17.26 -7.66 -0.69
CA SER A 108 17.37 -8.59 0.44
C SER A 108 17.34 -10.00 -0.09
#